data_AF-A0AAD8UB58-F1
#
_entry.id   AF-A0AAD8UB58-F1
#
_cell.length_a   1.000
_cell.length_b   1.000
_cell.length_c   1.000
_cell.angle_alpha   90.00
_cell.angle_beta   90.00
_cell.angle_gamma   90.00
#
_symmetry.space_group_name_H-M   'P 1'
#
loop_
_entity.id
_entity.type
_entity.pdbx_description
1 polymer ?
#
loop_
_entity_poly.entity_id
_entity_poly.type
_entity_poly.pdbx_seq_one_letter_code
_entity_poly.pdbx_strand_id
1 'polypeptide(L)'
;MACFGDTIDSLLETYSKCLSLLKGLKGARNNKQPRQLRRSIRSDRSKVRSVYSSKLSVAGSHLEKGDAVARSSVRRVIKRLTSATTNLLHLMTRGQNPLIDYQSLKTLSNSSRVDAVKAINDLSRRLSTPSLKSSSSGPSKRNKHPKRILAADSKSKLKDKEASERKLLKAAAEAPETE
;
A
#
# COMPACT_ATOMS: atom_id res chain seq x y z
N MET A 1 -23.54 -8.25 -4.45
CA MET A 1 -22.07 -8.06 -4.50
C MET A 1 -21.55 -7.91 -3.08
N ALA A 2 -20.33 -8.34 -2.80
CA ALA A 2 -19.71 -8.09 -1.49
C ALA A 2 -19.35 -6.60 -1.27
N CYS A 3 -19.59 -6.11 -0.06
CA CYS A 3 -19.31 -4.77 0.40
C CYS A 3 -17.85 -4.63 0.88
N PHE A 4 -17.48 -3.45 1.37
CA PHE A 4 -16.15 -3.22 1.97
C PHE A 4 -16.06 -3.82 3.37
N GLY A 5 -17.15 -3.84 4.15
CA GLY A 5 -17.27 -4.55 5.43
C GLY A 5 -16.86 -6.02 5.33
N ASP A 6 -17.60 -6.83 4.56
CA ASP A 6 -17.28 -8.25 4.33
C ASP A 6 -15.89 -8.47 3.70
N THR A 7 -15.33 -7.47 2.99
CA THR A 7 -13.94 -7.51 2.51
C THR A 7 -12.92 -7.25 3.64
N ILE A 8 -13.23 -6.42 4.63
CA ILE A 8 -12.41 -6.25 5.85
C ILE A 8 -12.52 -7.48 6.75
N ASP A 9 -13.72 -8.03 6.95
CA ASP A 9 -13.88 -9.25 7.76
C ASP A 9 -13.19 -10.45 7.12
N SER A 10 -13.23 -10.56 5.79
CA SER A 10 -12.40 -11.54 5.05
C SER A 10 -10.90 -11.39 5.34
N LEU A 11 -10.39 -10.17 5.46
CA LEU A 11 -8.99 -9.91 5.84
C LEU A 11 -8.71 -10.27 7.32
N LEU A 12 -9.61 -9.88 8.23
CA LEU A 12 -9.50 -10.22 9.65
C LEU A 12 -9.56 -11.74 9.86
N GLU A 13 -10.26 -12.47 9.00
CA GLU A 13 -10.33 -13.92 9.01
C GLU A 13 -9.11 -14.59 8.36
N THR A 14 -8.56 -14.05 7.26
CA THR A 14 -7.26 -14.48 6.74
C THR A 14 -6.18 -14.36 7.82
N TYR A 15 -6.15 -13.28 8.61
CA TYR A 15 -5.25 -13.16 9.76
C TYR A 15 -5.51 -14.23 10.85
N SER A 16 -6.75 -14.65 11.10
CA SER A 16 -7.07 -15.76 12.01
C SER A 16 -6.48 -17.09 11.53
N LYS A 17 -6.60 -17.36 10.22
CA LYS A 17 -6.06 -18.56 9.56
C LYS A 17 -4.53 -18.60 9.64
N CYS A 18 -3.85 -17.49 9.37
CA CYS A 18 -2.41 -17.34 9.60
C CYS A 18 -2.01 -17.68 11.04
N LEU A 19 -2.73 -17.16 12.04
CA LEU A 19 -2.46 -17.42 13.46
C LEU A 19 -2.68 -18.88 13.85
N SER A 20 -3.61 -19.57 13.19
CA SER A 20 -3.94 -20.97 13.46
C SER A 20 -2.88 -21.92 12.91
N LEU A 21 -2.39 -21.73 11.68
CA LEU A 21 -1.24 -22.49 11.17
C LEU A 21 0.01 -22.27 12.03
N LEU A 22 0.26 -21.01 12.42
CA LEU A 22 1.36 -20.68 13.32
C LEU A 22 1.18 -21.23 14.75
N LYS A 23 0.00 -21.73 15.17
CA LYS A 23 -0.16 -22.50 16.41
C LYS A 23 0.32 -23.94 16.25
N GLY A 24 0.08 -24.58 15.11
CA GLY A 24 0.59 -25.92 14.78
C GLY A 24 2.13 -25.97 14.67
N LEU A 25 2.76 -24.84 14.32
CA LEU A 25 4.22 -24.70 14.27
C LEU A 25 4.88 -24.72 15.66
N LYS A 26 5.15 -25.94 16.12
CA LYS A 26 5.97 -26.26 17.30
C LYS A 26 7.46 -26.12 16.97
N GLY A 27 7.94 -24.88 16.87
CA GLY A 27 9.38 -24.61 16.76
C GLY A 27 10.17 -25.19 17.95
N ALA A 28 11.47 -25.44 17.73
CA ALA A 28 12.39 -25.90 18.77
C ALA A 28 12.29 -25.04 20.04
N ARG A 29 12.43 -25.64 21.23
CA ARG A 29 12.04 -25.05 22.54
C ARG A 29 12.58 -23.62 22.78
N ASN A 30 13.74 -23.30 22.22
CA ASN A 30 14.44 -22.02 22.43
C ASN A 30 14.08 -20.94 21.38
N ASN A 31 13.35 -21.29 20.31
CA ASN A 31 13.09 -20.38 19.20
C ASN A 31 11.95 -19.38 19.51
N LYS A 32 12.33 -18.12 19.76
CA LYS A 32 11.40 -17.02 20.08
C LYS A 32 10.65 -16.47 18.84
N GLN A 33 11.13 -16.72 17.61
CA GLN A 33 10.57 -16.18 16.36
C GLN A 33 9.07 -16.52 16.14
N PRO A 34 8.59 -17.78 16.22
CA PRO A 34 7.15 -18.08 16.07
C PRO A 34 6.28 -17.40 17.13
N ARG A 35 6.80 -17.12 18.33
CA ARG A 35 6.08 -16.37 19.38
C ARG A 35 6.03 -14.87 19.06
N GLN A 36 7.11 -14.30 18.51
CA GLN A 36 7.16 -12.91 18.06
C GLN A 36 6.26 -12.67 16.84
N LEU A 37 6.31 -13.54 15.83
CA LEU A 37 5.46 -13.44 14.63
C LEU A 37 3.96 -13.52 14.99
N ARG A 38 3.55 -14.47 15.84
CA ARG A 38 2.17 -14.57 16.35
C ARG A 38 1.74 -13.34 17.15
N ARG A 39 2.65 -12.65 17.85
CA ARG A 39 2.37 -11.37 18.52
C ARG A 39 2.18 -10.23 17.49
N SER A 40 3.05 -10.14 16.48
CA SER A 40 2.93 -9.15 15.39
C SER A 40 1.57 -9.28 14.70
N ILE A 41 1.25 -10.46 14.17
CA ILE A 41 0.00 -10.70 13.42
C ILE A 41 -1.26 -10.38 14.26
N ARG A 42 -1.24 -10.64 15.57
CA ARG A 42 -2.35 -10.24 16.48
C ARG A 42 -2.46 -8.73 16.60
N SER A 43 -1.34 -8.03 16.75
CA SER A 43 -1.29 -6.55 16.76
C SER A 43 -1.77 -5.98 15.42
N ASP A 44 -1.32 -6.57 14.30
CA ASP A 44 -1.69 -6.17 12.95
C ASP A 44 -3.21 -6.31 12.71
N ARG A 45 -3.78 -7.49 12.99
CA ARG A 45 -5.24 -7.76 12.94
C ARG A 45 -6.03 -6.78 13.83
N SER A 46 -5.56 -6.55 15.06
CA SER A 46 -6.23 -5.67 16.02
C SER A 46 -6.19 -4.21 15.57
N LYS A 47 -5.08 -3.76 14.97
CA LYS A 47 -4.96 -2.38 14.47
C LYS A 47 -5.81 -2.15 13.22
N VAL A 48 -5.90 -3.13 12.30
CA VAL A 48 -6.83 -3.08 11.16
C VAL A 48 -8.27 -2.98 11.66
N ARG A 49 -8.69 -3.85 12.59
CA ARG A 49 -10.05 -3.81 13.17
C ARG A 49 -10.33 -2.47 13.86
N SER A 50 -9.41 -2.01 14.72
CA SER A 50 -9.53 -0.74 15.45
C SER A 50 -9.68 0.47 14.52
N VAL A 51 -8.85 0.57 13.46
CA VAL A 51 -8.96 1.65 12.47
C VAL A 51 -10.26 1.54 11.68
N TYR A 52 -10.67 0.33 11.27
CA TYR A 52 -11.93 0.14 10.56
C TYR A 52 -13.15 0.55 11.40
N SER A 53 -13.29 0.02 12.62
CA SER A 53 -14.37 0.39 13.54
C SER A 53 -14.38 1.88 13.85
N SER A 54 -13.22 2.49 14.11
CA SER A 54 -13.11 3.94 14.34
C SER A 54 -13.59 4.78 13.16
N LYS A 55 -13.28 4.38 11.92
CA LYS A 55 -13.79 5.07 10.73
C LYS A 55 -15.26 4.76 10.45
N LEU A 56 -15.72 3.55 10.75
CA LEU A 56 -17.11 3.11 10.57
C LEU A 56 -18.06 3.90 11.47
N SER A 57 -17.67 4.16 12.73
CA SER A 57 -18.43 5.00 13.66
C SER A 57 -18.59 6.46 13.20
N VAL A 58 -17.76 6.94 12.27
CA VAL A 58 -17.80 8.33 11.75
C VAL A 58 -18.47 8.41 10.37
N ALA A 59 -18.22 7.44 9.49
CA ALA A 59 -18.69 7.47 8.09
C ALA A 59 -19.85 6.49 7.79
N GLY A 60 -20.26 5.68 8.76
CA GLY A 60 -21.44 4.81 8.70
C GLY A 60 -21.45 3.83 7.52
N SER A 61 -22.66 3.52 7.06
CA SER A 61 -22.93 2.56 5.97
C SER A 61 -22.26 2.92 4.64
N HIS A 62 -21.87 4.19 4.42
CA HIS A 62 -21.08 4.59 3.25
C HIS A 62 -19.67 3.97 3.26
N LEU A 63 -19.04 3.85 4.43
CA LEU A 63 -17.75 3.15 4.58
C LEU A 63 -17.93 1.64 4.45
N GLU A 64 -19.00 1.10 5.04
CA GLU A 64 -19.34 -0.33 4.99
C GLU A 64 -19.56 -0.83 3.56
N LYS A 65 -20.37 -0.12 2.78
CA LYS A 65 -20.56 -0.36 1.34
C LYS A 65 -19.25 -0.16 0.58
N GLY A 66 -18.61 0.99 0.81
CA GLY A 66 -17.35 1.40 0.20
C GLY A 66 -17.37 1.46 -1.33
N ASP A 67 -16.19 1.65 -1.93
CA ASP A 67 -16.03 1.82 -3.38
C ASP A 67 -15.33 0.63 -4.04
N ALA A 68 -15.18 0.66 -5.37
CA ALA A 68 -14.47 -0.37 -6.11
C ALA A 68 -12.96 -0.39 -5.81
N VAL A 69 -12.33 0.77 -5.59
CA VAL A 69 -10.87 0.89 -5.39
C VAL A 69 -10.48 0.32 -4.02
N ALA A 70 -11.16 0.69 -2.94
CA ALA A 70 -10.84 0.21 -1.60
C ALA A 70 -11.06 -1.30 -1.47
N ARG A 71 -12.19 -1.83 -1.97
CA ARG A 71 -12.45 -3.28 -2.04
C ARG A 71 -11.37 -4.01 -2.84
N SER A 72 -10.93 -3.47 -3.97
CA SER A 72 -9.87 -4.08 -4.80
C SER A 72 -8.50 -4.05 -4.11
N SER A 73 -8.19 -2.98 -3.38
CA SER A 73 -6.95 -2.85 -2.60
C SER A 73 -6.89 -3.90 -1.48
N VAL A 74 -7.92 -3.99 -0.64
CA VAL A 74 -7.97 -4.99 0.45
C VAL A 74 -8.00 -6.42 -0.09
N ARG A 75 -8.68 -6.68 -1.22
CA ARG A 75 -8.62 -7.99 -1.92
C ARG A 75 -7.20 -8.34 -2.38
N ARG A 76 -6.38 -7.37 -2.79
CA ARG A 76 -4.96 -7.59 -3.14
C ARG A 76 -4.13 -7.97 -1.90
N VAL A 77 -4.41 -7.36 -0.74
CA VAL A 77 -3.81 -7.74 0.55
C VAL A 77 -4.19 -9.17 0.95
N ILE A 78 -5.48 -9.51 0.88
CA ILE A 78 -5.99 -10.87 1.16
C ILE A 78 -5.30 -11.90 0.26
N LYS A 79 -5.19 -11.65 -1.05
CA LYS A 79 -4.50 -12.56 -1.99
C LYS A 79 -3.04 -12.79 -1.60
N ARG A 80 -2.29 -11.74 -1.23
CA ARG A 80 -0.89 -11.84 -0.79
C ARG A 80 -0.75 -12.66 0.50
N LEU A 81 -1.57 -12.38 1.52
CA LEU A 81 -1.57 -13.15 2.77
C LEU A 81 -1.96 -14.61 2.54
N THR A 82 -3.01 -14.85 1.75
CA THR A 82 -3.49 -16.22 1.45
C THR A 82 -2.43 -17.02 0.69
N SER A 83 -1.75 -16.43 -0.30
CA SER A 83 -0.66 -17.08 -1.04
C SER A 83 0.51 -17.48 -0.11
N ALA A 84 0.93 -16.60 0.80
CA ALA A 84 1.95 -16.97 1.80
C ALA A 84 1.44 -18.03 2.79
N THR A 85 0.14 -18.03 3.11
CA THR A 85 -0.52 -19.02 3.97
C THR A 85 -0.56 -20.40 3.32
N THR A 86 -0.88 -20.50 2.02
CA THR A 86 -0.86 -21.76 1.27
C THR A 86 0.56 -22.27 1.09
N ASN A 87 1.54 -21.40 0.87
CA ASN A 87 2.94 -21.80 0.76
C ASN A 87 3.46 -22.33 2.11
N LEU A 88 3.11 -21.69 3.23
CA LEU A 88 3.43 -22.17 4.57
C LEU A 88 2.77 -23.52 4.88
N LEU A 89 1.50 -23.69 4.49
CA LEU A 89 0.79 -24.97 4.64
C LEU A 89 1.45 -26.08 3.82
N HIS A 90 1.80 -25.82 2.56
CA HIS A 90 2.47 -26.80 1.69
C HIS A 90 3.82 -27.26 2.27
N LEU A 91 4.61 -26.30 2.80
CA LEU A 91 5.85 -26.59 3.53
C LEU A 91 5.63 -27.45 4.77
N MET A 92 4.54 -27.24 5.52
CA MET A 92 4.18 -28.07 6.68
C MET A 92 3.71 -29.48 6.28
N THR A 93 2.99 -29.63 5.17
CA THR A 93 2.45 -30.93 4.72
C THR A 93 3.48 -31.84 4.05
N ARG A 94 4.60 -31.31 3.55
CA ARG A 94 5.59 -32.08 2.77
C ARG A 94 6.58 -32.90 3.61
N GLY A 95 6.36 -33.03 4.92
CA GLY A 95 7.11 -33.92 5.82
C GLY A 95 8.55 -33.52 6.17
N GLN A 96 9.21 -32.69 5.34
CA GLN A 96 10.51 -32.11 5.65
C GLN A 96 10.38 -31.00 6.71
N ASN A 97 11.31 -30.95 7.67
CA ASN A 97 11.40 -29.86 8.65
C ASN A 97 11.62 -28.51 7.93
N PRO A 98 10.61 -27.62 7.83
CA PRO A 98 10.68 -26.51 6.89
C PRO A 98 11.42 -25.32 7.50
N LEU A 99 12.45 -24.83 6.80
CA LEU A 99 13.15 -23.60 7.16
C LEU A 99 12.24 -22.39 6.86
N ILE A 100 11.41 -22.04 7.84
CA ILE A 100 10.44 -20.95 7.71
C ILE A 100 11.11 -19.60 7.95
N ASP A 101 11.07 -18.73 6.94
CA ASP A 101 11.45 -17.33 7.08
C ASP A 101 10.37 -16.54 7.87
N TYR A 102 10.58 -16.47 9.18
CA TYR A 102 9.77 -15.67 10.09
C TYR A 102 9.88 -14.15 9.84
N GLN A 103 10.95 -13.65 9.21
CA GLN A 103 11.08 -12.22 8.90
C GLN A 103 10.29 -11.83 7.65
N SER A 104 10.34 -12.61 6.56
CA SER A 104 9.47 -12.37 5.40
C SER A 104 7.98 -12.43 5.78
N LEU A 105 7.58 -13.39 6.62
CA LEU A 105 6.19 -13.45 7.14
C LEU A 105 5.83 -12.23 8.02
N LYS A 106 6.77 -11.72 8.82
CA LYS A 106 6.57 -10.52 9.64
C LYS A 106 6.46 -9.25 8.78
N THR A 107 7.33 -9.10 7.80
CA THR A 107 7.32 -7.99 6.83
C THR A 107 6.07 -8.02 5.94
N LEU A 108 5.61 -9.21 5.55
CA LEU A 108 4.34 -9.38 4.85
C LEU A 108 3.15 -8.99 5.73
N SER A 109 3.12 -9.38 7.01
CA SER A 109 2.05 -8.99 7.94
C SER A 109 1.99 -7.47 8.16
N ASN A 110 3.15 -6.86 8.39
CA ASN A 110 3.31 -5.42 8.56
C ASN A 110 2.88 -4.62 7.32
N SER A 111 3.35 -4.99 6.13
CA SER A 111 2.95 -4.33 4.88
C SER A 111 1.46 -4.53 4.61
N SER A 112 0.92 -5.73 4.85
CA SER A 112 -0.52 -6.00 4.74
C SER A 112 -1.36 -5.12 5.65
N ARG A 113 -0.93 -4.86 6.90
CA ARG A 113 -1.58 -3.88 7.78
C ARG A 113 -1.52 -2.48 7.17
N VAL A 114 -0.33 -2.04 6.73
CA VAL A 114 -0.14 -0.69 6.18
C VAL A 114 -1.03 -0.46 4.96
N ASP A 115 -1.06 -1.41 4.02
CA ASP A 115 -1.89 -1.37 2.81
C ASP A 115 -3.38 -1.33 3.16
N ALA A 116 -3.84 -2.15 4.12
CA ALA A 116 -5.23 -2.18 4.55
C ALA A 116 -5.65 -0.89 5.31
N VAL A 117 -4.82 -0.41 6.24
CA VAL A 117 -5.04 0.85 6.97
C VAL A 117 -5.05 2.03 6.01
N LYS A 118 -4.17 2.04 5.00
CA LYS A 118 -4.20 3.03 3.93
C LYS A 118 -5.50 2.96 3.14
N ALA A 119 -5.95 1.77 2.70
CA ALA A 119 -7.21 1.62 1.97
C ALA A 119 -8.44 2.11 2.76
N ILE A 120 -8.49 1.85 4.08
CA ILE A 120 -9.55 2.36 4.97
C ILE A 120 -9.49 3.90 5.07
N ASN A 121 -8.30 4.48 5.26
CA ASN A 121 -8.13 5.92 5.38
C ASN A 121 -8.38 6.67 4.05
N ASP A 122 -7.96 6.11 2.92
CA ASP A 122 -8.19 6.68 1.58
C ASP A 122 -9.67 6.59 1.17
N LEU A 123 -10.40 5.56 1.63
CA LEU A 123 -11.86 5.53 1.52
C LEU A 123 -12.52 6.57 2.44
N SER A 124 -12.14 6.59 3.73
CA SER A 124 -12.66 7.57 4.70
C SER A 124 -12.46 9.01 4.23
N ARG A 125 -11.27 9.38 3.73
CA ARG A 125 -11.02 10.72 3.15
C ARG A 125 -11.96 11.03 1.99
N ARG A 126 -12.15 10.11 1.05
CA ARG A 126 -13.01 10.34 -0.14
C ARG A 126 -14.50 10.42 0.20
N LEU A 127 -14.92 9.84 1.32
CA LEU A 127 -16.28 10.02 1.87
C LEU A 127 -16.41 11.32 2.68
N SER A 128 -15.35 11.75 3.37
CA SER A 128 -15.33 13.01 4.14
C SER A 128 -15.11 14.27 3.29
N THR A 129 -14.52 14.16 2.10
CA THR A 129 -14.51 15.26 1.12
C THR A 129 -15.91 15.37 0.52
N PRO A 130 -16.67 16.47 0.76
CA PRO A 130 -17.88 16.70 0.01
C PRO A 130 -17.52 16.76 -1.48
N SER A 131 -18.31 16.09 -2.32
CA SER A 131 -18.10 16.17 -3.77
C SER A 131 -18.41 17.59 -4.21
N LEU A 132 -17.35 18.38 -4.44
CA LEU A 132 -17.44 19.60 -5.25
C LEU A 132 -18.01 19.16 -6.60
N LYS A 133 -19.27 19.53 -6.82
CA LYS A 133 -20.05 19.10 -7.98
C LYS A 133 -19.27 19.47 -9.22
N SER A 134 -19.02 18.49 -10.10
CA SER A 134 -18.43 18.76 -11.41
C SER A 134 -19.49 19.51 -12.25
N SER A 135 -19.50 20.83 -12.14
CA SER A 135 -20.41 21.72 -12.86
C SER A 135 -20.05 21.68 -14.34
N SER A 136 -20.98 21.18 -15.16
CA SER A 136 -20.78 20.96 -16.58
C SER A 136 -20.75 22.26 -17.40
N SER A 137 -19.58 22.64 -17.88
CA SER A 137 -19.40 23.66 -18.92
C SER A 137 -18.06 23.46 -19.65
N GLY A 138 -17.98 23.12 -20.93
CA GLY A 138 -19.01 22.71 -21.89
C GLY A 138 -18.34 22.15 -23.17
N PRO A 139 -19.06 21.46 -24.07
CA PRO A 139 -18.46 20.80 -25.23
C PRO A 139 -18.12 21.80 -26.35
N SER A 140 -16.94 22.42 -26.30
CA SER A 140 -16.45 23.29 -27.38
C SER A 140 -16.12 22.48 -28.64
N LYS A 141 -16.65 22.90 -29.79
CA LYS A 141 -16.65 22.12 -31.03
C LYS A 141 -15.46 22.47 -31.94
N ARG A 142 -14.72 21.42 -32.34
CA ARG A 142 -14.27 21.16 -33.73
C ARG A 142 -13.94 22.37 -34.63
N ASN A 143 -12.64 22.60 -34.88
CA ASN A 143 -12.10 22.98 -36.19
C ASN A 143 -10.73 22.30 -36.35
N LYS A 144 -10.51 21.42 -37.33
CA LYS A 144 -10.34 21.64 -38.79
C LYS A 144 -8.99 22.29 -39.14
N HIS A 145 -8.03 21.47 -39.57
CA HIS A 145 -6.85 21.92 -40.32
C HIS A 145 -7.23 22.32 -41.77
N PRO A 146 -6.47 23.26 -42.36
CA PRO A 146 -5.99 23.08 -43.74
C PRO A 146 -4.45 23.11 -43.82
N LYS A 147 -3.89 23.00 -45.05
CA LYS A 147 -2.47 22.70 -45.31
C LYS A 147 -1.64 23.88 -45.86
N ARG A 148 -0.46 24.11 -45.27
CA ARG A 148 0.89 24.11 -45.88
C ARG A 148 1.13 24.75 -47.27
N ILE A 149 2.05 25.73 -47.32
CA ILE A 149 3.03 26.11 -48.39
C ILE A 149 4.04 27.04 -47.66
N LEU A 150 5.34 26.72 -47.50
CA LEU A 150 6.49 26.81 -48.42
C LEU A 150 6.84 28.25 -48.88
N ALA A 151 8.11 28.67 -48.92
CA ALA A 151 9.37 27.93 -48.69
C ALA A 151 9.87 28.00 -47.21
N ALA A 152 11.03 28.52 -46.76
CA ALA A 152 12.19 29.18 -47.40
C ALA A 152 13.54 28.85 -46.69
N ASP A 153 14.52 29.77 -46.70
CA ASP A 153 15.97 29.62 -46.43
C ASP A 153 16.44 30.74 -45.48
N SER A 154 17.16 30.48 -44.36
CA SER A 154 18.64 30.34 -44.23
C SER A 154 19.03 30.08 -42.73
N LYS A 155 20.20 29.56 -42.29
CA LYS A 155 21.29 28.77 -42.93
C LYS A 155 22.22 27.99 -41.94
N SER A 156 22.55 28.50 -40.75
CA SER A 156 23.60 28.00 -39.82
C SER A 156 23.05 27.05 -38.71
N LYS A 157 23.65 25.90 -38.32
CA LYS A 157 25.02 25.54 -37.83
C LYS A 157 25.37 26.20 -36.48
N LEU A 158 25.70 25.50 -35.37
CA LEU A 158 25.97 24.08 -35.03
C LEU A 158 25.30 23.73 -33.66
N LYS A 159 24.95 22.48 -33.29
CA LYS A 159 25.78 21.43 -32.61
C LYS A 159 26.68 21.97 -31.46
N ASP A 160 26.80 21.35 -30.28
CA ASP A 160 26.32 20.04 -29.76
C ASP A 160 26.37 20.00 -28.20
N LYS A 161 25.64 19.07 -27.56
CA LYS A 161 25.78 18.57 -26.15
C LYS A 161 25.63 19.58 -24.97
N GLU A 162 24.93 19.31 -23.86
CA GLU A 162 24.81 18.16 -22.92
C GLU A 162 25.83 18.22 -21.75
N ALA A 163 25.32 18.13 -20.50
CA ALA A 163 26.05 17.94 -19.23
C ALA A 163 26.99 19.07 -18.75
N SER A 164 27.39 19.19 -17.48
CA SER A 164 26.71 18.91 -16.18
C SER A 164 27.53 19.57 -15.03
N GLU A 165 27.04 19.46 -13.79
CA GLU A 165 27.79 19.54 -12.51
C GLU A 165 28.36 20.89 -11.99
N ARG A 166 27.84 21.27 -10.80
CA ARG A 166 28.56 21.75 -9.59
C ARG A 166 29.58 22.90 -9.67
N LYS A 167 29.25 24.01 -8.99
CA LYS A 167 30.08 24.68 -7.95
C LYS A 167 29.13 25.21 -6.85
N LEU A 168 29.23 24.73 -5.61
CA LEU A 168 30.10 25.26 -4.54
C LEU A 168 29.79 26.72 -4.17
N LEU A 169 28.80 26.91 -3.27
CA LEU A 169 28.73 28.08 -2.40
C LEU A 169 29.61 27.85 -1.15
N LYS A 170 30.06 28.95 -0.54
CA LYS A 170 31.19 29.00 0.42
C LYS A 170 30.81 29.86 1.64
N ALA A 171 31.24 29.41 2.82
CA ALA A 171 31.10 30.08 4.12
C ALA A 171 29.64 30.25 4.61
N ALA A 172 29.35 30.38 5.91
CA ALA A 172 30.26 30.56 7.05
C ALA A 172 29.95 29.59 8.20
N ALA A 173 30.97 29.33 9.02
CA ALA A 173 30.84 28.75 10.36
C ALA A 173 31.78 29.55 11.27
N GLU A 174 31.18 30.32 12.18
CA GLU A 174 31.86 31.20 13.13
C GLU A 174 32.39 30.38 14.31
N ALA A 175 33.53 30.76 14.88
CA ALA A 175 34.03 30.17 16.13
C ALA A 175 33.29 30.77 17.33
N PRO A 176 33.30 30.07 18.49
CA PRO A 176 33.81 30.77 19.67
C PRO A 176 34.71 29.94 20.61
N GLU A 177 35.75 30.62 21.11
CA GLU A 177 36.21 30.66 22.51
C GLU A 177 36.99 29.50 23.18
N THR A 178 37.77 29.93 24.19
CA THR A 178 38.57 29.18 25.20
C THR A 178 39.83 28.46 24.72
N GLU A 179 41.00 28.59 25.37
CA GLU A 179 41.40 29.40 26.55
C GLU A 179 42.52 30.40 26.20
#